data_AF-A0A1G3YSD4-F1
#
_entry.id   AF-A0A1G3YSD4-F1
#
_cell.length_a   1.000
_cell.length_b   1.000
_cell.length_c   1.000
_cell.angle_alpha   90.00
_cell.angle_beta   90.00
_cell.angle_gamma   90.00
#
_symmetry.space_group_name_H-M   'P 1'
#
loop_
_entity.id
_entity.type
_entity.pdbx_description
1 polymer ?
#
loop_
_entity_poly.entity_id
_entity_poly.type
_entity_poly.pdbx_seq_one_letter_code
_entity_poly.pdbx_strand_id
1 'polypeptide(L)'
;MDTDIELLVDAEATCGESPIWDPDAGLVYWADTATTAVHSWDPVGKIARTRKTDRTVRAIARAGMGRLVLICADGVYMLEPGSAAASLLCDPERGKAGMLPDDGTVDPFGRLVFNTFNADKLDDPAGSIYSIDIEGRLLTLDSGLKLPNGMAFSPDGKYLYVAEMFANRILRYDYDSVSGSASNRQVFAEVPPADGMPDGLIVDAGGFVWNAHWAGWRLTRYASDGRIDRIIKLPFAIATCPGFGGPDLKDLYITSAMMGLSPEELGRNRSPGGLFVIRGAGRGLEEGIFGRRRL
;
A
#
# COMPACT_ATOMS: atom_id res chain seq x y z
N MET A 1 -4.02 -13.37 24.23
CA MET A 1 -5.25 -13.72 23.50
C MET A 1 -4.86 -13.85 22.06
N ASP A 2 -5.22 -14.95 21.41
CA ASP A 2 -4.99 -15.08 19.97
C ASP A 2 -5.79 -14.00 19.24
N THR A 3 -5.14 -13.34 18.28
CA THR A 3 -5.78 -12.29 17.50
C THR A 3 -6.70 -12.96 16.49
N ASP A 4 -7.99 -12.63 16.50
CA ASP A 4 -8.95 -13.19 15.55
C ASP A 4 -8.74 -12.55 14.17
N ILE A 5 -8.58 -13.40 13.15
CA ILE A 5 -8.31 -13.01 11.77
C ILE A 5 -9.44 -13.58 10.91
N GLU A 6 -10.38 -12.71 10.54
CA GLU A 6 -11.56 -13.05 9.77
C GLU A 6 -11.25 -12.99 8.27
N LEU A 7 -11.60 -14.03 7.51
CA LEU A 7 -11.60 -13.98 6.05
C LEU A 7 -12.91 -13.30 5.60
N LEU A 8 -12.78 -12.23 4.83
CA LEU A 8 -13.94 -11.50 4.28
C LEU A 8 -14.26 -11.94 2.86
N VAL A 9 -13.23 -12.07 2.03
CA VAL A 9 -13.38 -12.44 0.61
C VAL A 9 -12.26 -13.43 0.27
N ASP A 10 -12.64 -14.61 -0.18
CA ASP A 10 -11.71 -15.56 -0.80
C ASP A 10 -11.54 -15.16 -2.28
N ALA A 11 -10.74 -14.12 -2.51
CA ALA A 11 -10.64 -13.48 -3.82
C ALA A 11 -9.72 -14.24 -4.79
N GLU A 12 -8.90 -15.17 -4.28
CA GLU A 12 -7.84 -15.85 -5.03
C GLU A 12 -6.96 -14.85 -5.81
N ALA A 13 -6.72 -13.66 -5.20
CA ALA A 13 -5.97 -12.61 -5.86
C ALA A 13 -4.54 -13.06 -6.16
N THR A 14 -4.06 -12.75 -7.36
CA THR A 14 -2.66 -13.05 -7.69
C THR A 14 -1.76 -12.27 -6.74
N CYS A 15 -2.01 -10.98 -6.57
CA CYS A 15 -1.42 -10.15 -5.54
C CYS A 15 -2.41 -9.04 -5.17
N GLY A 16 -3.17 -9.23 -4.10
CA GLY A 16 -4.08 -8.18 -3.61
C GLY A 16 -3.27 -7.02 -3.05
N GLU A 17 -3.68 -5.78 -3.31
CA GLU A 17 -2.92 -4.59 -2.89
C GLU A 17 -3.80 -3.40 -2.50
N SER A 18 -3.21 -2.47 -1.75
CA SER A 18 -3.77 -1.18 -1.36
C SER A 18 -5.22 -1.24 -0.83
N PRO A 19 -5.49 -1.95 0.29
CA PRO A 19 -6.81 -1.91 0.92
C PRO A 19 -7.07 -0.52 1.51
N ILE A 20 -7.92 0.27 0.86
CA ILE A 20 -8.25 1.64 1.27
C ILE A 20 -9.71 1.76 1.72
N TRP A 21 -9.95 2.45 2.83
CA TRP A 21 -11.32 2.74 3.31
C TRP A 21 -11.84 4.05 2.73
N ASP A 22 -13.00 4.01 2.08
CA ASP A 22 -13.74 5.20 1.68
C ASP A 22 -14.93 5.46 2.62
N PRO A 23 -14.82 6.42 3.56
CA PRO A 23 -15.90 6.76 4.47
C PRO A 23 -17.16 7.29 3.78
N ASP A 24 -17.03 7.90 2.59
CA ASP A 24 -18.19 8.46 1.88
C ASP A 24 -19.06 7.34 1.29
N ALA A 25 -18.43 6.28 0.78
CA ALA A 25 -19.11 5.11 0.23
C ALA A 25 -19.42 4.03 1.29
N GLY A 26 -18.70 4.05 2.41
CA GLY A 26 -18.73 2.99 3.42
C GLY A 26 -18.14 1.67 2.90
N LEU A 27 -17.15 1.74 2.00
CA LEU A 27 -16.55 0.58 1.33
C LEU A 27 -15.05 0.50 1.58
N VAL A 28 -14.51 -0.72 1.59
CA VAL A 28 -13.06 -0.95 1.39
C VAL A 28 -12.82 -1.23 -0.08
N TYR A 29 -11.91 -0.52 -0.72
CA TYR A 29 -11.41 -0.84 -2.06
C TYR A 29 -10.06 -1.52 -1.99
N TRP A 30 -9.72 -2.37 -2.97
CA TRP A 30 -8.37 -2.92 -3.14
C TRP A 30 -8.13 -3.30 -4.60
N ALA A 31 -6.87 -3.43 -5.02
CA ALA A 31 -6.46 -3.87 -6.35
C ALA A 31 -6.02 -5.34 -6.35
N ASP A 32 -5.94 -5.96 -7.53
CA ASP A 32 -5.11 -7.16 -7.76
C ASP A 32 -4.08 -6.82 -8.84
N THR A 33 -2.80 -6.80 -8.48
CA THR A 33 -1.71 -6.22 -9.28
C THR A 33 -1.52 -6.86 -10.66
N ALA A 34 -2.06 -8.07 -10.85
CA ALA A 34 -1.95 -8.81 -12.11
C ALA A 34 -3.16 -8.61 -13.04
N THR A 35 -4.14 -7.80 -12.65
CA THR A 35 -5.43 -7.70 -13.33
C THR A 35 -5.81 -6.26 -13.66
N THR A 36 -6.87 -6.11 -14.45
CA THR A 36 -7.47 -4.80 -14.71
C THR A 36 -8.65 -4.49 -13.78
N ALA A 37 -8.66 -5.06 -12.57
CA ALA A 37 -9.76 -4.97 -11.64
C ALA A 37 -9.44 -4.09 -10.42
N VAL A 38 -10.45 -3.32 -10.00
CA VAL A 38 -10.54 -2.74 -8.66
C VAL A 38 -11.71 -3.40 -7.96
N HIS A 39 -11.46 -3.95 -6.79
CA HIS A 39 -12.45 -4.63 -5.98
C HIS A 39 -12.99 -3.72 -4.89
N SER A 40 -14.16 -4.04 -4.36
CA SER A 40 -14.75 -3.35 -3.21
C SER A 40 -15.49 -4.31 -2.29
N TRP A 41 -15.48 -4.01 -1.00
CA TRP A 41 -16.15 -4.76 0.05
C TRP A 41 -17.05 -3.83 0.86
N ASP A 42 -18.32 -4.19 0.91
CA ASP A 42 -19.33 -3.56 1.77
C ASP A 42 -19.41 -4.32 3.11
N PRO A 43 -18.91 -3.76 4.23
CA PRO A 43 -18.92 -4.44 5.52
C PRO A 43 -20.33 -4.57 6.13
N VAL A 44 -21.30 -3.75 5.71
CA VAL A 44 -22.68 -3.79 6.23
C VAL A 44 -23.49 -4.85 5.47
N GLY A 45 -23.49 -4.76 4.14
CA GLY A 45 -24.17 -5.71 3.27
C GLY A 45 -23.46 -7.06 3.17
N LYS A 46 -22.17 -7.12 3.52
CA LYS A 46 -21.25 -8.25 3.31
C LYS A 46 -21.18 -8.67 1.84
N ILE A 47 -21.01 -7.67 0.96
CA ILE A 47 -21.02 -7.86 -0.49
C ILE A 47 -19.67 -7.43 -1.05
N ALA A 48 -19.02 -8.34 -1.78
CA ALA A 48 -17.87 -8.04 -2.62
C ALA A 48 -18.35 -7.66 -4.04
N ARG A 49 -17.70 -6.67 -4.66
CA ARG A 49 -17.94 -6.28 -6.05
C ARG A 49 -16.61 -6.05 -6.76
N THR A 50 -16.61 -6.23 -8.07
CA THR A 50 -15.45 -5.98 -8.93
C THR A 50 -15.81 -5.00 -10.02
N ARG A 51 -14.98 -3.98 -10.19
CA ARG A 51 -15.05 -3.01 -11.27
C ARG A 51 -13.87 -3.22 -12.20
N LYS A 52 -14.12 -3.36 -13.50
CA LYS A 52 -13.07 -3.41 -14.51
C LYS A 52 -12.62 -2.01 -14.90
N THR A 53 -11.32 -1.88 -15.14
CA THR A 53 -10.65 -0.71 -15.70
C THR A 53 -10.01 -1.11 -17.04
N ASP A 54 -9.48 -0.14 -17.78
CA ASP A 54 -8.72 -0.34 -19.02
C ASP A 54 -7.21 -0.50 -18.80
N ARG A 55 -6.75 -0.58 -17.55
CA ARG A 55 -5.33 -0.66 -17.16
C ARG A 55 -5.07 -1.80 -16.19
N THR A 56 -3.84 -2.31 -16.18
CA THR A 56 -3.40 -3.24 -15.13
C THR A 56 -3.04 -2.42 -13.90
N VAL A 57 -3.85 -2.53 -12.84
CA VAL A 57 -3.78 -1.69 -11.64
C VAL A 57 -2.90 -2.39 -10.62
N ARG A 58 -1.88 -1.72 -10.10
CA ARG A 58 -0.98 -2.22 -9.06
C ARG A 58 -1.33 -1.70 -7.68
N ALA A 59 -1.64 -0.40 -7.59
CA ALA A 59 -2.09 0.23 -6.36
C ALA A 59 -3.16 1.27 -6.64
N ILE A 60 -3.89 1.66 -5.59
CA ILE A 60 -4.95 2.67 -5.66
C ILE A 60 -4.86 3.67 -4.52
N ALA A 61 -5.35 4.88 -4.78
CA ALA A 61 -5.52 5.90 -3.76
C ALA A 61 -6.82 6.70 -3.97
N ARG A 62 -7.33 7.32 -2.91
CA ARG A 62 -8.54 8.16 -2.98
C ARG A 62 -8.23 9.49 -3.67
N ALA A 63 -9.13 9.95 -4.54
CA ALA A 63 -9.10 11.29 -5.15
C ALA A 63 -10.39 12.11 -4.88
N GLY A 64 -11.22 11.63 -3.96
CA GLY A 64 -12.46 12.28 -3.51
C GLY A 64 -13.58 12.23 -4.55
N MET A 65 -14.83 12.45 -4.09
CA MET A 65 -16.03 12.40 -4.94
C MET A 65 -16.16 11.07 -5.72
N GLY A 66 -15.76 9.95 -5.11
CA GLY A 66 -15.77 8.62 -5.73
C GLY A 66 -14.69 8.38 -6.80
N ARG A 67 -13.76 9.32 -7.00
CA ARG A 67 -12.60 9.15 -7.89
C ARG A 67 -11.50 8.36 -7.19
N LEU A 68 -10.76 7.61 -8.00
CA LEU A 68 -9.55 6.91 -7.58
C LEU A 68 -8.37 7.38 -8.42
N VAL A 69 -7.19 7.46 -7.81
CA VAL A 69 -5.93 7.37 -8.54
C VAL A 69 -5.61 5.90 -8.71
N LEU A 70 -5.21 5.51 -9.91
CA LEU A 70 -4.68 4.19 -10.23
C LEU A 70 -3.19 4.32 -10.48
N ILE A 71 -2.39 3.56 -9.74
CA ILE A 71 -0.98 3.34 -10.04
C ILE A 71 -0.93 2.07 -10.87
N CYS A 72 -0.56 2.21 -12.14
CA CYS A 72 -0.59 1.14 -13.13
C CYS A 72 0.83 0.82 -13.59
N ALA A 73 1.01 -0.35 -14.19
CA ALA A 73 2.31 -0.78 -14.72
C ALA A 73 2.91 0.22 -15.74
N ASP A 74 2.08 1.02 -16.42
CA ASP A 74 2.49 1.97 -17.47
C ASP A 74 2.28 3.45 -17.10
N GLY A 75 2.04 3.76 -15.82
CA GLY A 75 1.91 5.13 -15.34
C GLY A 75 0.89 5.31 -14.23
N VAL A 76 0.68 6.56 -13.84
CA VAL A 76 -0.30 6.96 -12.83
C VAL A 76 -1.48 7.64 -13.52
N TYR A 77 -2.70 7.23 -13.17
CA TYR A 77 -3.92 7.64 -13.84
C TYR A 77 -5.00 8.10 -12.86
N MET A 78 -5.91 8.96 -13.32
CA MET A 78 -7.15 9.31 -12.63
C MET A 78 -8.31 8.49 -13.20
N LEU A 79 -9.10 7.87 -12.33
CA LEU A 79 -10.31 7.13 -12.69
C LEU A 79 -11.56 7.86 -12.16
N GLU A 80 -12.38 8.34 -13.08
CA GLU A 80 -13.66 8.98 -12.77
C GLU A 80 -14.72 7.98 -12.32
N PRO A 81 -15.70 8.36 -11.47
CA PRO A 81 -16.77 7.46 -11.02
C PRO A 81 -17.57 6.95 -12.23
N GLY A 82 -17.82 5.64 -12.28
CA GLY A 82 -18.59 5.02 -13.38
C GLY A 82 -17.85 4.88 -14.72
N SER A 83 -16.65 5.46 -14.89
CA SER A 83 -15.83 5.26 -16.10
C SER A 83 -15.10 3.91 -16.09
N ALA A 84 -14.82 3.33 -17.25
CA ALA A 84 -13.80 2.28 -17.35
C ALA A 84 -12.43 2.84 -17.74
N ALA A 85 -12.41 3.95 -18.48
CA ALA A 85 -11.21 4.59 -18.99
C ALA A 85 -10.60 5.55 -17.96
N ALA A 86 -9.29 5.44 -17.75
CA ALA A 86 -8.53 6.31 -16.86
C ALA A 86 -7.68 7.33 -17.64
N SER A 87 -7.57 8.56 -17.13
CA SER A 87 -6.78 9.64 -17.75
C SER A 87 -5.38 9.71 -17.13
N LEU A 88 -4.34 9.81 -17.96
CA LEU A 88 -2.96 9.82 -17.49
C LEU A 88 -2.67 11.11 -16.68
N LEU A 89 -2.11 10.93 -15.49
CA LEU A 89 -1.55 12.01 -14.66
C LEU A 89 -0.05 12.17 -14.94
N CYS A 90 0.72 11.08 -14.82
CA CYS A 90 2.14 11.08 -15.13
C CYS A 90 2.69 9.68 -15.41
N ASP A 91 3.89 9.63 -15.99
CA ASP A 91 4.69 8.42 -16.19
C ASP A 91 6.17 8.84 -16.14
N PRO A 92 6.80 8.81 -14.95
CA PRO A 92 8.18 9.30 -14.77
C PRO A 92 9.22 8.44 -15.49
N GLU A 93 8.88 7.21 -15.84
CA GLU A 93 9.80 6.22 -16.41
C GLU A 93 9.50 5.91 -17.87
N ARG A 94 8.70 6.76 -18.53
CA ARG A 94 8.26 6.57 -19.91
C ARG A 94 9.39 6.13 -20.84
N GLY A 95 9.19 4.97 -21.46
CA GLY A 95 10.11 4.41 -22.44
C GLY A 95 11.35 3.71 -21.87
N LYS A 96 11.50 3.63 -20.55
CA LYS A 96 12.54 2.82 -19.92
C LYS A 96 12.04 1.39 -19.73
N ALA A 97 12.66 0.46 -20.44
CA ALA A 97 12.30 -0.95 -20.36
C ALA A 97 12.40 -1.48 -18.92
N GLY A 98 11.39 -2.25 -18.49
CA GLY A 98 11.33 -2.88 -17.17
C GLY A 98 10.99 -1.95 -16.01
N MET A 99 11.00 -0.62 -16.18
CA MET A 99 10.67 0.32 -15.11
C MET A 99 9.16 0.52 -14.99
N LEU A 100 8.58 0.11 -13.87
CA LEU A 100 7.14 0.18 -13.62
C LEU A 100 6.88 0.93 -12.32
N PRO A 101 5.79 1.72 -12.21
CA PRO A 101 5.22 2.10 -10.93
C PRO A 101 4.80 0.87 -10.12
N ASP A 102 4.69 0.99 -8.79
CA ASP A 102 4.27 -0.12 -7.93
C ASP A 102 3.19 0.27 -6.92
N ASP A 103 3.61 0.76 -5.76
CA ASP A 103 2.75 1.17 -4.66
C ASP A 103 2.72 2.71 -4.53
N GLY A 104 1.79 3.21 -3.73
CA GLY A 104 1.71 4.61 -3.39
C GLY A 104 0.64 4.95 -2.37
N THR A 105 0.81 6.12 -1.78
CA THR A 105 -0.10 6.69 -0.79
C THR A 105 -0.25 8.18 -1.03
N VAL A 106 -1.21 8.82 -0.37
CA VAL A 106 -1.39 10.26 -0.44
C VAL A 106 -0.84 10.90 0.82
N ASP A 107 0.04 11.89 0.65
CA ASP A 107 0.56 12.66 1.77
C ASP A 107 -0.57 13.42 2.50
N PRO A 108 -0.35 13.94 3.72
CA PRO A 108 -1.36 14.71 4.44
C PRO A 108 -1.83 16.00 3.72
N PHE A 109 -1.12 16.43 2.67
CA PHE A 109 -1.34 17.67 1.93
C PHE A 109 -1.96 17.44 0.54
N GLY A 110 -2.33 16.20 0.21
CA GLY A 110 -3.03 15.83 -1.00
C GLY A 110 -2.13 15.54 -2.21
N ARG A 111 -0.83 15.33 -2.02
CA ARG A 111 0.09 14.87 -3.08
C ARG A 111 0.11 13.35 -3.10
N LEU A 112 0.09 12.76 -4.29
CA LEU A 112 0.37 11.33 -4.40
C LEU A 112 1.87 11.13 -4.27
N VAL A 113 2.29 10.23 -3.38
CA VAL A 113 3.65 9.72 -3.29
C VAL A 113 3.63 8.26 -3.71
N PHE A 114 4.41 7.92 -4.72
CA PHE A 114 4.42 6.59 -5.32
C PHE A 114 5.83 6.21 -5.72
N ASN A 115 6.07 4.92 -5.93
CA ASN A 115 7.39 4.43 -6.29
C ASN A 115 7.43 3.80 -7.68
N THR A 116 8.64 3.61 -8.18
CA THR A 116 8.95 2.76 -9.33
C THR A 116 10.03 1.74 -8.99
N PHE A 117 10.13 0.68 -9.77
CA PHE A 117 11.16 -0.35 -9.67
C PHE A 117 11.43 -0.99 -11.03
N ASN A 118 12.52 -1.76 -11.12
CA ASN A 118 12.83 -2.53 -12.32
C ASN A 118 12.29 -3.96 -12.18
N ALA A 119 11.23 -4.28 -12.91
CA ALA A 119 10.58 -5.59 -12.90
C ALA A 119 11.44 -6.73 -13.47
N ASP A 120 12.42 -6.41 -14.32
CA ASP A 120 13.35 -7.40 -14.88
C ASP A 120 14.49 -7.73 -13.89
N LYS A 121 14.74 -6.85 -12.91
CA LYS A 121 15.87 -6.94 -11.98
C LYS A 121 15.49 -6.39 -10.59
N LEU A 122 14.75 -7.18 -9.83
CA LEU A 122 14.16 -6.75 -8.55
C LEU A 122 15.18 -6.32 -7.48
N ASP A 123 16.40 -6.87 -7.51
CA ASP A 123 17.47 -6.55 -6.55
C ASP A 123 18.40 -5.40 -7.03
N ASP A 124 18.22 -4.90 -8.26
CA ASP A 124 18.97 -3.74 -8.72
C ASP A 124 18.46 -2.47 -8.03
N PRO A 125 19.34 -1.57 -7.56
CA PRO A 125 18.96 -0.29 -6.96
C PRO A 125 18.52 0.71 -8.05
N ALA A 126 17.48 0.37 -8.81
CA ALA A 126 16.94 1.18 -9.90
C ALA A 126 15.66 1.92 -9.51
N GLY A 127 15.06 1.54 -8.38
CA GLY A 127 13.80 2.13 -7.92
C GLY A 127 13.96 3.57 -7.42
N SER A 128 12.88 4.31 -7.57
CA SER A 128 12.77 5.70 -7.15
C SER A 128 11.44 5.97 -6.47
N ILE A 129 11.39 7.03 -5.66
CA ILE A 129 10.15 7.54 -5.06
C ILE A 129 9.86 8.89 -5.68
N TYR A 130 8.60 9.12 -6.04
CA TYR A 130 8.12 10.35 -6.65
C TYR A 130 6.97 10.95 -5.83
N SER A 131 6.80 12.25 -5.93
CA SER A 131 5.62 12.97 -5.48
C SER A 131 5.03 13.76 -6.65
N ILE A 132 3.71 13.71 -6.81
CA ILE A 132 2.98 14.51 -7.79
C ILE A 132 1.82 15.25 -7.11
N ASP A 133 1.65 16.53 -7.43
CA ASP A 133 0.49 17.31 -7.01
C ASP A 133 -0.63 17.33 -8.07
N ILE A 134 -1.77 17.94 -7.73
CA ILE A 134 -2.95 17.97 -8.60
C ILE A 134 -2.73 18.84 -9.85
N GLU A 135 -1.78 19.77 -9.80
CA GLU A 135 -1.33 20.56 -10.93
C GLU A 135 -0.35 19.81 -11.86
N GLY A 136 0.05 18.59 -11.48
CA GLY A 136 0.95 17.74 -12.25
C GLY A 136 2.44 18.03 -12.03
N ARG A 137 2.81 18.79 -10.99
CA ARG A 137 4.21 19.01 -10.63
C ARG A 137 4.77 17.72 -10.02
N LEU A 138 5.66 17.09 -10.77
CA LEU A 138 6.36 15.87 -10.37
C LEU A 138 7.71 16.22 -9.72
N LEU A 139 7.99 15.61 -8.57
CA LEU A 139 9.24 15.69 -7.83
C LEU A 139 9.78 14.27 -7.59
N THR A 140 11.08 14.06 -7.80
CA THR A 140 11.76 12.86 -7.31
C THR A 140 12.18 13.07 -5.85
N LEU A 141 11.74 12.20 -4.96
CA LEU A 141 12.04 12.26 -3.52
C LEU A 141 13.33 11.52 -3.17
N ASP A 142 13.54 10.34 -3.75
CA ASP A 142 14.76 9.55 -3.62
C ASP A 142 14.91 8.61 -4.83
N SER A 143 16.12 8.07 -5.03
CA SER A 143 16.42 7.07 -6.05
C SER A 143 17.52 6.13 -5.59
N GLY A 144 17.78 5.07 -6.35
CA GLY A 144 18.80 4.09 -5.98
C GLY A 144 18.29 3.08 -4.95
N LEU A 145 17.00 2.76 -4.99
CA LEU A 145 16.33 1.88 -4.04
C LEU A 145 16.08 0.49 -4.65
N LYS A 146 16.19 -0.54 -3.84
CA LYS A 146 15.93 -1.95 -4.22
C LYS A 146 14.48 -2.32 -3.97
N LEU A 147 13.64 -2.09 -4.97
CA LEU A 147 12.17 -2.24 -4.91
C LEU A 147 11.61 -1.55 -3.66
N PRO A 148 11.56 -0.21 -3.64
CA PRO A 148 10.71 0.50 -2.70
C PRO A 148 9.26 0.03 -2.89
N ASN A 149 8.52 -0.08 -1.81
CA ASN A 149 7.15 -0.60 -1.80
C ASN A 149 6.34 0.25 -0.80
N GLY A 150 5.49 -0.36 0.02
CA GLY A 150 4.76 0.22 1.15
C GLY A 150 5.25 1.57 1.65
N MET A 151 4.39 2.60 1.61
CA MET A 151 4.69 3.95 2.09
C MET A 151 3.65 4.46 3.08
N ALA A 152 4.11 5.19 4.11
CA ALA A 152 3.21 5.81 5.08
C ALA A 152 3.80 7.10 5.69
N PHE A 153 2.92 7.98 6.17
CA PHE A 153 3.32 9.24 6.81
C PHE A 153 3.07 9.22 8.32
N SER A 154 3.95 9.87 9.09
CA SER A 154 3.68 10.10 10.51
C SER A 154 2.40 10.93 10.70
N PRO A 155 1.71 10.83 11.85
CA PRO A 155 0.46 11.56 12.07
C PRO A 155 0.61 13.09 11.99
N ASP A 156 1.80 13.60 12.33
CA ASP A 156 2.14 15.02 12.23
C ASP A 156 2.72 15.42 10.86
N GLY A 157 2.81 14.48 9.92
CA GLY A 157 3.25 14.70 8.54
C GLY A 157 4.73 15.04 8.38
N LYS A 158 5.56 14.86 9.42
CA LYS A 158 7.00 15.20 9.38
C LYS A 158 7.89 14.05 8.91
N TYR A 159 7.37 12.83 8.88
CA TYR A 159 8.13 11.67 8.45
C TYR A 159 7.42 10.92 7.35
N LEU A 160 8.18 10.50 6.34
CA LEU A 160 7.80 9.49 5.36
C LEU A 160 8.54 8.19 5.72
N TYR A 161 7.81 7.09 5.78
CA TYR A 161 8.32 5.74 5.91
C TYR A 161 8.18 4.99 4.59
N VAL A 162 9.19 4.23 4.21
CA VAL A 162 9.20 3.44 2.96
C VAL A 162 9.76 2.06 3.24
N ALA A 163 9.04 1.01 2.85
CA ALA A 163 9.57 -0.34 2.81
C ALA A 163 10.50 -0.50 1.60
N GLU A 164 11.76 -0.88 1.82
CA GLU A 164 12.68 -1.24 0.74
C GLU A 164 12.85 -2.76 0.75
N MET A 165 11.98 -3.42 -0.01
CA MET A 165 11.71 -4.85 0.09
C MET A 165 12.97 -5.69 -0.06
N PHE A 166 13.73 -5.49 -1.15
CA PHE A 166 14.91 -6.30 -1.46
C PHE A 166 16.15 -5.86 -0.67
N ALA A 167 16.10 -4.71 0.01
CA ALA A 167 17.10 -4.34 1.01
C ALA A 167 16.75 -4.82 2.43
N ASN A 168 15.60 -5.48 2.63
CA ASN A 168 15.14 -6.01 3.92
C ASN A 168 15.10 -4.96 5.04
N ARG A 169 14.66 -3.74 4.72
CA ARG A 169 14.61 -2.64 5.69
C ARG A 169 13.45 -1.70 5.44
N ILE A 170 13.08 -0.97 6.48
CA ILE A 170 12.17 0.17 6.43
C ILE A 170 13.02 1.42 6.60
N LEU A 171 12.85 2.37 5.69
CA LEU A 171 13.50 3.67 5.70
C LEU A 171 12.59 4.72 6.32
N ARG A 172 13.19 5.76 6.89
CA ARG A 172 12.53 7.01 7.30
C ARG A 172 13.23 8.19 6.64
N TYR A 173 12.43 9.16 6.25
CA TYR A 173 12.87 10.46 5.73
C TYR A 173 12.23 11.58 6.54
N ASP A 174 12.95 12.69 6.70
CA ASP A 174 12.34 13.95 7.09
C ASP A 174 11.52 14.47 5.89
N TYR A 175 10.24 14.76 6.13
CA TYR A 175 9.31 15.23 5.11
C TYR A 175 8.92 16.69 5.34
N ASP A 176 9.13 17.53 4.33
CA ASP A 176 8.72 18.92 4.37
C ASP A 176 7.34 19.09 3.73
N SER A 177 6.35 19.40 4.56
CA SER A 177 4.97 19.63 4.14
C SER A 177 4.80 20.75 3.12
N VAL A 178 5.65 21.77 3.18
CA VAL A 178 5.56 22.97 2.33
C VAL A 178 6.05 22.64 0.94
N SER A 179 7.29 22.16 0.81
CA SER A 179 7.87 21.81 -0.50
C SER A 179 7.34 20.49 -1.06
N GLY A 180 6.96 19.54 -0.19
CA GLY A 180 6.66 18.15 -0.54
C GLY A 180 7.91 17.28 -0.72
N SER A 181 9.09 17.76 -0.30
CA SER A 181 10.37 17.06 -0.44
C SER A 181 10.67 16.13 0.73
N ALA A 182 11.49 15.11 0.47
CA ALA A 182 12.02 14.18 1.46
C ALA A 182 13.53 14.35 1.56
N SER A 183 14.09 14.22 2.77
CA SER A 183 15.52 14.33 3.02
C SER A 183 15.95 13.44 4.20
N ASN A 184 17.25 13.44 4.52
CA ASN A 184 17.81 12.74 5.68
C ASN A 184 17.41 11.26 5.78
N ARG A 185 17.57 10.51 4.68
CA ARG A 185 17.31 9.07 4.63
C ARG A 185 18.03 8.32 5.75
N GLN A 186 17.27 7.59 6.55
CA GLN A 186 17.77 6.77 7.64
C GLN A 186 17.10 5.40 7.63
N VAL A 187 17.81 4.38 8.10
CA VAL A 187 17.17 3.09 8.42
C VAL A 187 16.34 3.29 9.68
N PHE A 188 15.05 3.01 9.57
CA PHE A 188 14.11 3.02 10.68
C PHE A 188 14.07 1.67 11.38
N ALA A 189 13.94 0.58 10.61
CA ALA A 189 13.95 -0.78 11.11
C ALA A 189 14.57 -1.73 10.09
N GLU A 190 15.33 -2.70 10.57
CA GLU A 190 15.81 -3.84 9.76
C GLU A 190 14.82 -4.99 9.90
N VAL A 191 14.52 -5.68 8.79
CA VAL A 191 13.69 -6.88 8.77
C VAL A 191 14.60 -8.09 8.60
N PRO A 192 14.72 -8.97 9.61
CA PRO A 192 15.53 -10.18 9.46
C PRO A 192 15.04 -11.03 8.28
N PRO A 193 15.90 -11.61 7.42
CA PRO A 193 15.45 -12.43 6.29
C PRO A 193 14.57 -13.63 6.70
N ALA A 194 14.76 -14.16 7.91
CA ALA A 194 13.93 -15.24 8.47
C ALA A 194 12.46 -14.83 8.70
N ASP A 195 12.19 -13.53 8.67
CA ASP A 195 10.90 -12.91 8.91
C ASP A 195 10.21 -12.44 7.62
N GLY A 196 10.73 -12.83 6.46
CA GLY A 196 10.27 -12.37 5.15
C GLY A 196 10.85 -11.00 4.77
N MET A 197 10.20 -10.33 3.82
CA MET A 197 10.60 -9.01 3.32
C MET A 197 9.52 -7.96 3.63
N PRO A 198 9.88 -6.70 3.92
CA PRO A 198 8.90 -5.66 4.16
C PRO A 198 8.16 -5.31 2.87
N ASP A 199 6.84 -5.25 2.96
CA ASP A 199 5.93 -4.88 1.87
C ASP A 199 5.13 -3.63 2.28
N GLY A 200 3.81 -3.60 2.09
CA GLY A 200 2.91 -2.52 2.48
C GLY A 200 3.10 -1.98 3.91
N LEU A 201 2.97 -0.66 4.05
CA LEU A 201 3.08 0.08 5.31
C LEU A 201 1.83 0.91 5.59
N ILE A 202 1.46 1.03 6.86
CA ILE A 202 0.55 2.08 7.36
C ILE A 202 1.03 2.63 8.69
N VAL A 203 0.53 3.81 9.05
CA VAL A 203 0.76 4.41 10.37
C VAL A 203 -0.58 4.59 11.09
N ASP A 204 -0.62 4.16 12.35
CA ASP A 204 -1.81 4.34 13.19
C ASP A 204 -1.83 5.73 13.86
N ALA A 205 -2.96 6.08 14.47
CA ALA A 205 -3.14 7.37 15.15
C ALA A 205 -2.23 7.57 16.37
N GLY A 206 -1.62 6.50 16.89
CA GLY A 206 -0.59 6.56 17.93
C GLY A 206 0.82 6.80 17.39
N GLY A 207 1.00 6.81 16.06
CA GLY A 207 2.30 6.97 15.42
C GLY A 207 3.09 5.67 15.30
N PHE A 208 2.47 4.51 15.50
CA PHE A 208 3.13 3.23 15.25
C PHE A 208 3.10 2.88 13.76
N VAL A 209 4.22 2.38 13.25
CA VAL A 209 4.35 1.91 11.87
C VAL A 209 3.98 0.43 11.82
N TRP A 210 3.00 0.05 11.00
CA TRP A 210 2.61 -1.33 10.77
C TRP A 210 3.13 -1.76 9.39
N ASN A 211 3.74 -2.94 9.34
CA ASN A 211 4.32 -3.52 8.13
C ASN A 211 3.76 -4.90 7.87
N ALA A 212 3.32 -5.12 6.63
CA ALA A 212 3.05 -6.44 6.09
C ALA A 212 4.34 -7.10 5.60
N HIS A 213 4.43 -8.41 5.77
CA HIS A 213 5.61 -9.17 5.40
C HIS A 213 5.31 -10.12 4.24
N TRP A 214 6.02 -9.92 3.14
CA TRP A 214 6.06 -10.89 2.06
C TRP A 214 6.80 -12.14 2.52
N ALA A 215 6.15 -13.31 2.41
CA ALA A 215 6.65 -14.61 2.87
C ALA A 215 7.05 -14.65 4.36
N GLY A 216 6.50 -13.77 5.20
CA GLY A 216 6.86 -13.65 6.63
C GLY A 216 5.84 -14.18 7.63
N TRP A 217 4.65 -14.62 7.18
CA TRP A 217 3.58 -15.14 8.03
C TRP A 217 3.14 -14.20 9.17
N ARG A 218 3.28 -12.88 8.97
CA ARG A 218 3.06 -11.90 10.05
C ARG A 218 2.76 -10.48 9.57
N LEU A 219 2.19 -9.70 10.49
CA LEU A 219 2.33 -8.25 10.55
C LEU A 219 3.27 -7.88 11.70
N THR A 220 4.06 -6.83 11.53
CA THR A 220 4.86 -6.23 12.61
C THR A 220 4.46 -4.79 12.82
N ARG A 221 4.29 -4.40 14.08
CA ARG A 221 4.09 -3.02 14.50
C ARG A 221 5.35 -2.52 15.21
N TYR A 222 5.86 -1.39 14.76
CA TYR A 222 7.05 -0.73 15.29
C TYR A 222 6.65 0.55 16.03
N ALA A 223 7.30 0.81 17.16
CA ALA A 223 7.27 2.10 17.83
C ALA A 223 8.01 3.17 17.01
N SER A 224 7.84 4.44 17.35
CA SER A 224 8.41 5.58 16.62
C SER A 224 9.95 5.62 16.60
N ASP A 225 10.61 4.80 17.42
CA ASP A 225 12.06 4.60 17.45
C ASP A 225 12.55 3.38 16.66
N GLY A 226 11.66 2.68 15.94
CA GLY A 226 11.97 1.51 15.13
C GLY A 226 11.99 0.19 15.89
N ARG A 227 11.76 0.19 17.22
CA ARG A 227 11.66 -1.06 17.99
C ARG A 227 10.35 -1.77 17.70
N ILE A 228 10.39 -3.10 17.63
CA ILE A 228 9.19 -3.94 17.55
C ILE A 228 8.37 -3.74 18.82
N ASP A 229 7.13 -3.28 18.66
CA ASP A 229 6.13 -3.16 19.72
C ASP A 229 5.23 -4.39 19.76
N ARG A 230 4.80 -4.89 18.58
CA ARG A 230 3.90 -6.04 18.49
C ARG A 230 4.13 -6.83 17.20
N ILE A 231 3.99 -8.15 17.30
CA ILE A 231 3.93 -9.05 16.14
C ILE A 231 2.58 -9.75 16.15
N ILE A 232 1.92 -9.81 15.00
CA ILE A 232 0.70 -10.60 14.78
C ILE A 232 1.01 -11.70 13.79
N LYS A 233 0.92 -12.96 14.22
CA LYS A 233 1.07 -14.12 13.32
C LYS A 233 -0.17 -14.25 12.45
N LEU A 234 0.04 -14.52 11.16
CA LEU A 234 -1.01 -14.68 10.17
C LEU A 234 -1.13 -16.15 9.75
N PRO A 235 -2.34 -16.60 9.33
CA PRO A 235 -2.56 -17.95 8.83
C PRO A 235 -2.16 -18.13 7.35
N PHE A 236 -1.42 -17.17 6.79
CA PHE A 236 -0.91 -17.15 5.43
C PHE A 236 0.46 -16.47 5.40
N ALA A 237 1.29 -16.85 4.45
CA ALA A 237 2.69 -16.47 4.32
C ALA A 237 2.89 -15.05 3.79
N ILE A 238 2.11 -14.65 2.79
CA ILE A 238 2.29 -13.41 2.05
C ILE A 238 1.18 -12.45 2.43
N ALA A 239 1.48 -11.55 3.37
CA ALA A 239 0.70 -10.33 3.58
C ALA A 239 1.31 -9.24 2.71
N THR A 240 0.48 -8.54 1.94
CA THR A 240 0.96 -7.54 0.99
C THR A 240 0.78 -6.14 1.57
N CYS A 241 -0.44 -5.76 1.95
CA CYS A 241 -0.71 -4.43 2.45
C CYS A 241 -1.77 -4.41 3.57
N PRO A 242 -1.50 -3.71 4.68
CA PRO A 242 -2.50 -3.44 5.71
C PRO A 242 -3.24 -2.11 5.44
N GLY A 243 -4.48 -1.97 5.90
CA GLY A 243 -5.24 -0.71 5.80
C GLY A 243 -6.27 -0.57 6.90
N PHE A 244 -6.29 0.57 7.61
CA PHE A 244 -7.33 0.81 8.62
C PHE A 244 -8.63 1.27 7.97
N GLY A 245 -9.75 0.74 8.46
CA GLY A 245 -11.06 1.08 7.95
C GLY A 245 -12.20 0.84 8.94
N GLY A 246 -13.41 0.88 8.41
CA GLY A 246 -14.64 0.87 9.18
C GLY A 246 -15.00 2.26 9.73
N PRO A 247 -16.24 2.43 10.23
CA PRO A 247 -16.76 3.75 10.63
C PRO A 247 -15.96 4.46 11.73
N ASP A 248 -15.23 3.72 12.56
CA ASP A 248 -14.39 4.26 13.64
C ASP A 248 -12.88 4.07 13.40
N LEU A 249 -12.50 3.60 12.20
CA LEU A 249 -11.13 3.33 11.76
C LEU A 249 -10.36 2.37 12.69
N LYS A 250 -11.06 1.45 13.37
CA LYS A 250 -10.39 0.50 14.29
C LYS A 250 -10.11 -0.87 13.69
N ASP A 251 -10.71 -1.18 12.55
CA ASP A 251 -10.55 -2.46 11.89
C ASP A 251 -9.36 -2.41 10.94
N LEU A 252 -8.51 -3.43 11.00
CA LEU A 252 -7.32 -3.55 10.15
C LEU A 252 -7.59 -4.57 9.05
N TYR A 253 -7.80 -4.08 7.83
CA TYR A 253 -7.91 -4.88 6.62
C TYR A 253 -6.52 -5.29 6.14
N ILE A 254 -6.41 -6.49 5.57
CA ILE A 254 -5.14 -7.06 5.14
C ILE A 254 -5.36 -7.75 3.80
N THR A 255 -4.64 -7.32 2.77
CA THR A 255 -4.55 -8.05 1.51
C THR A 255 -3.43 -9.10 1.58
N SER A 256 -3.58 -10.14 0.76
CA SER A 256 -2.60 -11.22 0.62
C SER A 256 -2.41 -11.57 -0.84
N ALA A 257 -1.46 -12.47 -1.13
CA ALA A 257 -1.14 -12.88 -2.49
C ALA A 257 -1.01 -14.40 -2.62
N MET A 258 -1.28 -14.88 -3.84
CA MET A 258 -0.89 -16.22 -4.30
C MET A 258 0.46 -16.22 -5.01
N MET A 259 0.87 -15.06 -5.53
CA MET A 259 2.09 -14.91 -6.33
C MET A 259 3.32 -15.43 -5.59
N GLY A 260 4.10 -16.28 -6.26
CA GLY A 260 5.33 -16.85 -5.71
C GLY A 260 5.15 -18.07 -4.81
N LEU A 261 3.92 -18.47 -4.47
CA LEU A 261 3.67 -19.70 -3.72
C LEU A 261 3.78 -20.93 -4.63
N SER A 262 4.49 -21.95 -4.17
CA SER A 262 4.48 -23.28 -4.76
C SER A 262 3.12 -23.99 -4.54
N PRO A 263 2.79 -25.02 -5.33
CA PRO A 263 1.58 -25.83 -5.11
C PRO A 263 1.46 -26.40 -3.69
N GLU A 264 2.59 -26.75 -3.08
CA GLU A 264 2.62 -27.23 -1.69
C GLU A 264 2.29 -26.12 -0.70
N GLU A 265 2.83 -24.91 -0.91
CA GLU A 265 2.57 -23.77 -0.04
C GLU A 265 1.13 -23.28 -0.15
N LEU A 266 0.51 -23.32 -1.34
CA LEU A 266 -0.90 -22.99 -1.52
C LEU A 266 -1.79 -23.81 -0.56
N GLY A 267 -1.48 -25.09 -0.34
CA GLY A 267 -2.23 -25.95 0.60
C GLY A 267 -2.00 -25.65 2.08
N ARG A 268 -0.92 -24.94 2.44
CA ARG A 268 -0.61 -24.53 3.83
C ARG A 268 -1.16 -23.15 4.18
N ASN A 269 -1.48 -22.33 3.17
CA ASN A 269 -2.01 -20.99 3.34
C ASN A 269 -3.54 -21.04 3.48
N ARG A 270 -4.09 -20.38 4.50
CA ARG A 270 -5.53 -20.16 4.56
C ARG A 270 -5.92 -19.10 3.53
N SER A 271 -6.65 -19.47 2.48
CA SER A 271 -7.18 -18.58 1.44
C SER A 271 -6.14 -17.57 0.91
N PRO A 272 -5.03 -18.03 0.30
CA PRO A 272 -4.02 -17.15 -0.26
C PRO A 272 -4.64 -16.24 -1.33
N GLY A 273 -4.30 -14.96 -1.33
CA GLY A 273 -4.96 -13.97 -2.18
C GLY A 273 -6.29 -13.45 -1.62
N GLY A 274 -6.69 -13.85 -0.41
CA GLY A 274 -7.88 -13.36 0.26
C GLY A 274 -7.74 -11.94 0.85
N LEU A 275 -8.89 -11.30 1.08
CA LEU A 275 -9.03 -10.11 1.91
C LEU A 275 -9.43 -10.52 3.33
N PHE A 276 -8.63 -10.10 4.31
CA PHE A 276 -8.85 -10.41 5.72
C PHE A 276 -9.10 -9.15 6.53
N VAL A 277 -9.60 -9.33 7.76
CA VAL A 277 -9.72 -8.25 8.73
C VAL A 277 -9.40 -8.72 10.14
N ILE A 278 -8.75 -7.84 10.90
CA ILE A 278 -8.59 -7.94 12.35
C ILE A 278 -9.43 -6.83 12.97
N ARG A 279 -10.50 -7.20 13.68
CA ARG A 279 -11.42 -6.24 14.30
C ARG A 279 -10.78 -5.57 15.50
N GLY A 280 -10.94 -4.26 15.61
CA GLY A 280 -10.42 -3.50 16.76
C GLY A 280 -8.90 -3.63 16.97
N ALA A 281 -8.14 -3.82 15.90
CA ALA A 281 -6.68 -4.05 15.97
C ALA A 281 -5.91 -2.84 16.51
N GLY A 282 -6.44 -1.64 16.29
CA GLY A 282 -5.84 -0.36 16.64
C GLY A 282 -6.79 0.79 16.34
N ARG A 283 -6.23 1.97 16.07
CA ARG A 283 -7.00 3.12 15.58
C ARG A 283 -6.19 3.77 14.46
N GLY A 284 -6.67 3.68 13.24
CA GLY A 284 -6.07 4.31 12.08
C GLY A 284 -6.27 5.81 12.03
N LEU A 285 -5.68 6.37 10.98
CA LEU A 285 -5.98 7.71 10.49
C LEU A 285 -6.87 7.56 9.27
N GLU A 286 -7.69 8.56 8.96
CA GLU A 286 -8.30 8.61 7.64
C GLU A 286 -7.16 8.64 6.61
N GLU A 287 -7.38 8.11 5.40
CA GLU A 287 -6.41 8.23 4.31
C GLU A 287 -6.45 9.58 3.61
N GLY A 288 -5.29 10.02 3.11
CA GLY A 288 -5.18 11.23 2.30
C GLY A 288 -6.06 11.17 1.05
N ILE A 289 -6.45 12.34 0.56
CA ILE A 289 -7.24 12.46 -0.68
C ILE A 289 -6.41 13.26 -1.66
N PHE A 290 -6.07 12.66 -2.80
CA PHE A 290 -5.29 13.32 -3.84
C PHE A 290 -5.99 14.60 -4.31
N GLY A 291 -5.24 15.70 -4.35
CA GLY A 291 -5.74 17.04 -4.67
C GLY A 291 -6.50 17.75 -3.55
N ARG A 292 -6.56 17.19 -2.33
CA ARG A 292 -7.19 17.84 -1.17
C ARG A 292 -6.22 17.96 0.00
N ARG A 293 -5.96 19.20 0.43
CA ARG A 293 -5.23 19.46 1.68
C ARG A 293 -6.10 19.12 2.88
N ARG A 294 -5.54 18.40 3.87
CA ARG A 294 -6.11 18.39 5.21
C ARG A 294 -5.87 19.76 5.83
N LEU A 295 -6.94 20.43 6.24
CA LEU A 295 -6.90 21.64 7.05
C LEU A 295 -6.71 21.27 8.52
#